data_AF-T2M4P0-F1
#
_entry.id   AF-T2M4P0-F1
#
_cell.length_a   1.000
_cell.length_b   1.000
_cell.length_c   1.000
_cell.angle_alpha   90.00
_cell.angle_beta   90.00
_cell.angle_gamma   90.00
#
_symmetry.space_group_name_H-M   'P 1'
#
loop_
_entity.id
_entity.type
_entity.pdbx_description
1 polymer ?
#
loop_
_entity_poly.entity_id
_entity_poly.type
_entity_poly.pdbx_seq_one_letter_code
_entity_poly.pdbx_strand_id
1 'polypeptide(L)'
;MNEEQTKYISYLKEKKLELKNKHQQFQPGHWNPFCIFIDGLEQEKSLNDLLNVEAEHLNDKALISKLQDRLEQIWDSLKMSFQHRVAMTLKYYSVDIKIISEVVEAWEAVAELIVKRENVLLEIFAFEQLASDPGRFFEKGFQGSSEARMNEAKIRAKQNKDIVRLEKKICKLIQYIKQRFHDHVFYKDVNYQFKMKTDRLEMLNWLRIEKNTIINS
;
A
#
# COMPACT_ATOMS: atom_id res chain seq x y z
N MET A 1 -25.78 -30.38 20.31
CA MET A 1 -25.62 -29.11 19.55
C MET A 1 -26.44 -28.05 20.26
N ASN A 2 -25.87 -26.86 20.49
CA ASN A 2 -26.53 -25.76 21.20
C ASN A 2 -27.68 -25.19 20.37
N GLU A 3 -28.81 -24.86 20.99
CA GLU A 3 -29.99 -24.28 20.32
C GLU A 3 -29.67 -23.01 19.52
N GLU A 4 -28.69 -22.22 19.98
CA GLU A 4 -28.23 -21.02 19.28
C GLU A 4 -27.52 -21.34 17.95
N GLN A 5 -26.78 -22.45 17.89
CA GLN A 5 -26.12 -22.90 16.67
C GLN A 5 -27.15 -23.40 15.64
N THR A 6 -28.20 -24.07 16.11
CA THR A 6 -29.31 -24.52 15.26
C THR A 6 -30.08 -23.34 14.66
N LYS A 7 -30.32 -22.29 15.46
CA LYS A 7 -30.96 -21.04 14.99
C LYS A 7 -30.09 -20.31 13.96
N TYR A 8 -28.78 -20.25 14.18
CA TYR A 8 -27.85 -19.61 13.24
C TYR A 8 -27.77 -20.36 11.90
N ILE A 9 -27.72 -21.69 11.92
CA ILE A 9 -27.70 -22.51 10.70
C ILE A 9 -29.02 -22.39 9.93
N SER A 10 -30.15 -22.31 10.63
CA SER A 10 -31.48 -22.04 10.05
C SER A 10 -31.49 -20.70 9.31
N TYR A 11 -31.03 -19.63 9.98
CA TYR A 11 -30.95 -18.28 9.41
C TYR A 11 -30.07 -18.24 8.14
N LEU A 12 -28.93 -18.92 8.13
CA LEU A 12 -28.04 -18.97 6.96
C LEU A 12 -28.67 -19.72 5.77
N LYS A 13 -29.44 -20.79 6.02
CA LYS A 13 -30.16 -21.53 4.98
C LYS A 13 -31.25 -20.66 4.34
N GLU A 14 -31.97 -19.91 5.16
CA GLU A 14 -33.05 -19.03 4.71
C GLU A 14 -32.51 -17.87 3.87
N LYS A 15 -31.43 -17.21 4.32
CA LYS A 15 -30.77 -16.13 3.56
C LYS A 15 -30.19 -16.62 2.22
N LYS A 16 -29.69 -17.85 2.16
CA LYS A 16 -29.18 -18.48 0.93
C LYS A 16 -30.32 -18.76 -0.07
N LEU A 17 -31.49 -19.18 0.43
CA LEU A 17 -32.67 -19.41 -0.40
C LEU A 17 -33.25 -18.09 -0.93
N GLU A 18 -33.26 -17.05 -0.10
CA GLU A 18 -33.69 -15.70 -0.47
C GLU A 18 -32.85 -15.10 -1.60
N LEU A 19 -31.52 -15.27 -1.53
CA LEU A 19 -30.60 -14.89 -2.61
C LEU A 19 -30.91 -15.67 -3.89
N LYS A 20 -31.07 -16.99 -3.78
CA LYS A 20 -31.39 -17.86 -4.93
C LYS A 20 -32.68 -17.44 -5.63
N ASN A 21 -33.70 -17.01 -4.88
CA ASN A 21 -34.98 -16.54 -5.42
C ASN A 21 -34.86 -15.13 -6.03
N LYS A 22 -34.06 -14.22 -5.45
CA LYS A 22 -33.74 -12.92 -6.06
C LYS A 22 -32.99 -13.08 -7.40
N HIS A 23 -32.15 -14.10 -7.52
CA HIS A 23 -31.41 -14.42 -8.76
C HIS A 23 -32.26 -15.12 -9.84
N GLN A 24 -33.50 -15.53 -9.52
CA GLN A 24 -34.44 -16.14 -10.49
C GLN A 24 -35.42 -15.13 -11.12
N GLN A 25 -35.41 -13.86 -10.72
CA GLN A 25 -36.23 -12.84 -11.38
C GLN A 25 -35.60 -12.42 -12.71
N PHE A 26 -36.13 -12.97 -13.78
CA PHE A 26 -35.82 -12.63 -15.17
C PHE A 26 -36.13 -11.15 -15.46
N GLN A 27 -35.16 -10.41 -16.00
CA GLN A 27 -35.32 -9.03 -16.47
C GLN A 27 -34.94 -8.97 -17.96
N PRO A 28 -35.84 -8.51 -18.86
CA PRO A 28 -35.54 -8.46 -20.29
C PRO A 28 -34.47 -7.40 -20.60
N GLY A 29 -33.39 -7.80 -21.28
CA GLY A 29 -32.37 -6.87 -21.79
C GLY A 29 -31.00 -6.93 -21.11
N HIS A 30 -30.77 -7.83 -20.15
CA HIS A 30 -29.43 -8.17 -19.67
C HIS A 30 -29.16 -9.66 -19.94
N TRP A 31 -28.06 -9.95 -20.64
CA TRP A 31 -27.61 -11.32 -20.86
C TRP A 31 -27.17 -11.96 -19.54
N ASN A 32 -27.83 -13.04 -19.13
CA ASN A 32 -27.45 -13.84 -17.97
C ASN A 32 -26.30 -14.80 -18.37
N PRO A 33 -25.07 -14.66 -17.82
CA PRO A 33 -23.91 -15.46 -18.22
C PRO A 33 -24.01 -16.95 -17.83
N PHE A 34 -24.96 -17.32 -16.97
CA PHE A 34 -25.05 -18.68 -16.43
C PHE A 34 -25.94 -19.63 -17.26
N CYS A 35 -26.59 -19.16 -18.33
CA CYS A 35 -27.38 -20.02 -19.21
C CYS A 35 -26.55 -20.89 -20.18
N ILE A 36 -25.22 -20.77 -20.18
CA ILE A 36 -24.34 -21.50 -21.11
C ILE A 36 -23.94 -22.90 -20.58
N PHE A 37 -24.20 -23.22 -19.31
CA PHE A 37 -23.73 -24.47 -18.70
C PHE A 37 -24.75 -25.63 -18.62
N ILE A 38 -25.86 -25.58 -19.37
CA ILE A 38 -26.90 -26.63 -19.30
C ILE A 38 -26.91 -27.57 -20.52
N ASP A 39 -26.08 -27.34 -21.54
CA ASP A 39 -26.10 -28.19 -22.74
C ASP A 39 -24.68 -28.57 -23.17
N GLY A 40 -24.26 -29.81 -22.90
CA GLY A 40 -23.03 -30.37 -23.48
C GLY A 40 -22.16 -31.26 -22.59
N LEU A 41 -22.62 -32.51 -22.41
CA LEU A 41 -21.85 -33.75 -22.53
C LEU A 41 -20.63 -34.03 -21.62
N GLU A 42 -20.85 -35.04 -20.79
CA GLU A 42 -19.93 -36.08 -20.30
C GLU A 42 -18.60 -36.20 -21.06
N GLN A 43 -17.51 -35.84 -20.38
CA GLN A 43 -16.24 -36.55 -20.52
C GLN A 43 -15.78 -36.88 -19.10
N GLU A 44 -15.86 -38.18 -18.75
CA GLU A 44 -15.26 -38.71 -17.53
C GLU A 44 -13.74 -38.51 -17.60
N LYS A 45 -13.28 -37.38 -17.07
CA LYS A 45 -11.87 -37.18 -16.73
C LYS A 45 -11.51 -38.18 -15.64
N SER A 46 -10.38 -38.85 -15.79
CA SER A 46 -9.96 -39.90 -14.85
C SER A 46 -9.82 -39.32 -13.43
N LEU A 47 -10.05 -40.13 -12.40
CA LEU A 47 -9.90 -39.73 -10.99
C LEU A 47 -8.55 -39.03 -10.69
N ASN A 48 -7.51 -39.33 -11.46
CA ASN A 48 -6.19 -38.68 -11.35
C ASN A 48 -6.18 -37.23 -11.87
N ASP A 49 -7.01 -36.91 -12.87
CA ASP A 49 -7.14 -35.56 -13.42
C ASP A 49 -7.95 -34.65 -12.47
N LEU A 50 -8.93 -35.20 -11.75
CA LEU A 50 -9.68 -34.48 -10.72
C LEU A 50 -8.80 -34.20 -9.48
N LEU A 51 -7.96 -35.14 -9.07
CA LEU A 51 -7.02 -34.96 -7.96
C LEU A 51 -5.92 -33.94 -8.29
N ASN A 52 -5.44 -33.90 -9.53
CA ASN A 52 -4.47 -32.89 -9.99
C ASN A 52 -5.10 -31.48 -10.03
N VAL A 53 -6.35 -31.36 -10.50
CA VAL A 53 -7.08 -30.08 -10.53
C VAL A 53 -7.44 -29.61 -9.11
N GLU A 54 -7.81 -30.51 -8.19
CA GLU A 54 -8.03 -30.16 -6.78
C GLU A 54 -6.72 -29.72 -6.09
N ALA A 55 -5.60 -30.40 -6.35
CA ALA A 55 -4.30 -30.02 -5.81
C ALA A 55 -3.80 -28.67 -6.34
N GLU A 56 -4.01 -28.38 -7.64
CA GLU A 56 -3.73 -27.07 -8.24
C GLU A 56 -4.62 -25.98 -7.66
N HIS A 57 -5.94 -26.22 -7.52
CA HIS A 57 -6.86 -25.26 -6.90
C HIS A 57 -6.60 -25.01 -5.41
N LEU A 58 -6.16 -26.03 -4.66
CA LEU A 58 -5.73 -25.89 -3.26
C LEU A 58 -4.43 -25.08 -3.16
N ASN A 59 -3.49 -25.29 -4.09
CA ASN A 59 -2.23 -24.54 -4.15
C ASN A 59 -2.48 -23.07 -4.54
N ASP A 60 -3.37 -22.82 -5.50
CA ASP A 60 -3.80 -21.48 -5.90
C ASP A 60 -4.51 -20.75 -4.77
N LYS A 61 -5.37 -21.43 -4.02
CA LYS A 61 -6.05 -20.85 -2.86
C LYS A 61 -5.05 -20.46 -1.76
N ALA A 62 -4.06 -21.31 -1.48
CA ALA A 62 -3.01 -21.02 -0.50
C ALA A 62 -2.11 -19.86 -0.97
N LEU A 63 -1.80 -19.79 -2.27
CA LEU A 63 -1.02 -18.71 -2.86
C LEU A 63 -1.79 -17.38 -2.81
N ILE A 64 -3.08 -17.38 -3.15
CA ILE A 64 -3.96 -16.21 -3.05
C ILE A 64 -3.98 -15.68 -1.61
N SER A 65 -4.11 -16.57 -0.62
CA SER A 65 -4.07 -16.17 0.80
C SER A 65 -2.75 -15.47 1.15
N LYS A 66 -1.60 -16.02 0.72
CA LYS A 66 -0.29 -15.39 0.97
C LYS A 66 -0.14 -14.04 0.28
N LEU A 67 -0.67 -13.89 -0.93
CA LEU A 67 -0.66 -12.62 -1.66
C LEU A 67 -1.54 -11.58 -0.98
N GLN A 68 -2.67 -11.99 -0.39
CA GLN A 68 -3.53 -11.11 0.40
C GLN A 68 -2.81 -10.61 1.66
N ASP A 69 -2.19 -11.51 2.43
CA ASP A 69 -1.45 -11.12 3.65
C ASP A 69 -0.33 -10.12 3.34
N ARG A 70 0.41 -10.34 2.25
CA ARG A 70 1.46 -9.42 1.77
C ARG A 70 0.87 -8.06 1.39
N LEU A 71 -0.26 -8.06 0.69
CA LEU A 71 -0.93 -6.83 0.28
C LEU A 71 -1.45 -6.02 1.48
N GLU A 72 -1.94 -6.69 2.52
CA GLU A 72 -2.33 -6.04 3.78
C GLU A 72 -1.14 -5.34 4.45
N GLN A 73 0.03 -6.00 4.50
CA GLN A 73 1.25 -5.39 5.03
C GLN A 73 1.66 -4.14 4.24
N ILE A 74 1.55 -4.19 2.91
CA ILE A 74 1.79 -3.03 2.04
C ILE A 74 0.84 -1.89 2.43
N TRP A 75 -0.46 -2.16 2.51
CA TRP A 75 -1.47 -1.14 2.83
C TRP A 75 -1.25 -0.49 4.20
N ASP A 76 -0.85 -1.28 5.19
CA ASP A 76 -0.56 -0.79 6.53
C ASP A 76 0.72 0.05 6.55
N SER A 77 1.78 -0.40 5.86
CA SER A 77 3.04 0.36 5.76
C SER A 77 2.84 1.70 5.05
N LEU A 78 2.01 1.73 4.01
CA LEU A 78 1.67 2.93 3.25
C LEU A 78 0.57 3.77 3.91
N LYS A 79 -0.04 3.28 4.99
CA LYS A 79 -1.13 3.95 5.71
C LYS A 79 -2.29 4.32 4.78
N MET A 80 -2.68 3.39 3.90
CA MET A 80 -3.74 3.59 2.92
C MET A 80 -5.12 3.54 3.59
N SER A 81 -5.99 4.48 3.27
CA SER A 81 -7.39 4.45 3.70
C SER A 81 -8.16 3.27 3.11
N PHE A 82 -9.27 2.93 3.76
CA PHE A 82 -10.19 1.89 3.32
C PHE A 82 -10.63 2.05 1.84
N GLN A 83 -10.87 3.29 1.41
CA GLN A 83 -11.31 3.59 0.03
C GLN A 83 -10.27 3.13 -1.00
N HIS A 84 -8.98 3.41 -0.77
CA HIS A 84 -7.91 2.96 -1.66
C HIS A 84 -7.73 1.44 -1.63
N ARG A 85 -7.85 0.80 -0.46
CA ARG A 85 -7.78 -0.66 -0.34
C ARG A 85 -8.88 -1.36 -1.13
N VAL A 86 -10.12 -0.86 -1.05
CA VAL A 86 -11.28 -1.39 -1.80
C VAL A 86 -11.07 -1.19 -3.31
N ALA A 87 -10.65 -0.01 -3.75
CA ALA A 87 -10.41 0.27 -5.17
C ALA A 87 -9.35 -0.69 -5.76
N MET A 88 -8.26 -0.93 -5.04
CA MET A 88 -7.22 -1.88 -5.43
C MET A 88 -7.75 -3.32 -5.46
N THR A 89 -8.51 -3.72 -4.45
CA THR A 89 -9.11 -5.07 -4.38
C THR A 89 -10.05 -5.32 -5.56
N LEU A 90 -10.94 -4.37 -5.88
CA LEU A 90 -11.85 -4.48 -7.01
C LEU A 90 -11.11 -4.55 -8.34
N LYS A 91 -10.02 -3.78 -8.51
CA LYS A 91 -9.20 -3.77 -9.72
C LYS A 91 -8.53 -5.12 -9.98
N TYR A 92 -8.04 -5.77 -8.93
CA TYR A 92 -7.27 -7.02 -9.04
C TYR A 92 -8.09 -8.28 -8.77
N TYR A 93 -9.39 -8.16 -8.45
CA TYR A 93 -10.26 -9.29 -8.09
C TYR A 93 -10.35 -10.38 -9.17
N SER A 94 -10.34 -9.99 -10.45
CA SER A 94 -10.49 -10.91 -11.60
C SER A 94 -9.24 -11.03 -12.47
N VAL A 95 -8.09 -10.64 -11.94
CA VAL A 95 -6.81 -10.62 -12.66
C VAL A 95 -6.07 -11.95 -12.46
N ASP A 96 -5.30 -12.39 -13.46
CA ASP A 96 -4.46 -13.58 -13.37
C ASP A 96 -3.52 -13.51 -12.16
N ILE A 97 -3.42 -14.60 -11.40
CA ILE A 97 -2.58 -14.72 -10.20
C ILE A 97 -1.13 -14.32 -10.48
N LYS A 98 -0.60 -14.62 -11.67
CA LYS A 98 0.77 -14.21 -12.07
C LYS A 98 0.92 -12.69 -12.10
N ILE A 99 -0.08 -11.98 -12.60
CA ILE A 99 -0.09 -10.52 -12.63
C ILE A 99 -0.26 -9.98 -11.22
N ILE A 100 -1.10 -10.59 -10.37
CA ILE A 100 -1.24 -10.19 -8.97
C ILE A 100 0.10 -10.34 -8.24
N SER A 101 0.84 -11.43 -8.46
CA SER A 101 2.18 -11.60 -7.88
C SER A 101 3.14 -10.49 -8.32
N GLU A 102 3.17 -10.16 -9.62
CA GLU A 102 4.01 -9.06 -10.16
C GLU A 102 3.62 -7.70 -9.55
N VAL A 103 2.32 -7.45 -9.37
CA VAL A 103 1.79 -6.24 -8.71
C VAL A 103 2.27 -6.19 -7.26
N VAL A 104 2.08 -7.26 -6.49
CA VAL A 104 2.48 -7.33 -5.08
C VAL A 104 3.98 -7.08 -4.94
N GLU A 105 4.82 -7.71 -5.75
CA GLU A 105 6.29 -7.50 -5.73
C GLU A 105 6.68 -6.04 -6.02
N ALA A 106 6.06 -5.42 -7.03
CA ALA A 106 6.33 -4.02 -7.36
C ALA A 106 5.89 -3.08 -6.24
N TRP A 107 4.73 -3.34 -5.65
CA TRP A 107 4.17 -2.56 -4.56
C TRP A 107 4.96 -2.73 -3.25
N GLU A 108 5.46 -3.92 -2.93
CA GLU A 108 6.38 -4.14 -1.80
C GLU A 108 7.68 -3.38 -1.98
N ALA A 109 8.30 -3.48 -3.16
CA ALA A 109 9.55 -2.80 -3.45
C ALA A 109 9.42 -1.28 -3.32
N VAL A 110 8.31 -0.69 -3.79
CA VAL A 110 8.09 0.75 -3.64
C VAL A 110 7.75 1.12 -2.19
N ALA A 111 6.96 0.30 -1.49
CA ALA A 111 6.60 0.56 -0.09
C ALA A 111 7.83 0.55 0.83
N GLU A 112 8.74 -0.41 0.66
CA GLU A 112 9.98 -0.47 1.42
C GLU A 112 10.83 0.80 1.23
N LEU A 113 10.96 1.28 -0.01
CA LEU A 113 11.71 2.49 -0.31
C LEU A 113 11.02 3.75 0.23
N ILE A 114 9.69 3.81 0.17
CA ILE A 114 8.90 4.91 0.74
C ILE A 114 9.13 4.98 2.24
N VAL A 115 8.96 3.88 2.97
CA VAL A 115 9.19 3.83 4.42
C VAL A 115 10.61 4.26 4.77
N LYS A 116 11.62 3.77 4.03
CA LYS A 116 13.01 4.21 4.20
C LYS A 116 13.18 5.72 4.01
N ARG A 117 12.56 6.30 2.98
CA ARG A 117 12.62 7.74 2.72
C ARG A 117 11.95 8.54 3.83
N GLU A 118 10.78 8.11 4.31
CA GLU A 118 10.07 8.80 5.40
C GLU A 118 10.87 8.76 6.71
N ASN A 119 11.57 7.66 7.02
CA ASN A 119 12.47 7.60 8.18
C ASN A 119 13.65 8.57 8.05
N VAL A 120 14.29 8.63 6.87
CA VAL A 120 15.37 9.61 6.60
C VAL A 120 14.86 11.04 6.73
N LEU A 121 13.63 11.33 6.28
CA LEU A 121 13.04 12.66 6.46
C LEU A 121 12.82 13.02 7.94
N LEU A 122 12.39 12.06 8.76
CA LEU A 122 12.26 12.27 10.21
C LEU A 122 13.62 12.55 10.87
N GLU A 123 14.67 11.86 10.45
CA GLU A 123 16.04 12.11 10.92
C GLU A 123 16.54 13.51 10.51
N ILE A 124 16.29 13.92 9.27
CA ILE A 124 16.62 15.27 8.78
C ILE A 124 15.86 16.32 9.59
N PHE A 125 14.57 16.09 9.82
CA PHE A 125 13.74 17.01 10.59
C PHE A 125 14.27 17.20 12.02
N ALA A 126 14.54 16.11 12.74
CA ALA A 126 15.09 16.16 14.09
C ALA A 126 16.46 16.86 14.13
N PHE A 127 17.31 16.62 13.13
CA PHE A 127 18.59 17.30 12.99
C PHE A 127 18.42 18.80 12.74
N GLU A 128 17.54 19.21 11.82
CA GLU A 128 17.34 20.62 11.47
C GLU A 128 16.63 21.41 12.58
N GLN A 129 15.80 20.76 13.40
CA GLN A 129 15.21 21.41 14.58
C GLN A 129 16.29 21.97 15.51
N LEU A 130 17.33 21.18 15.78
CA LEU A 130 18.49 21.57 16.58
C LEU A 130 19.43 22.51 15.81
N ALA A 131 19.82 22.14 14.58
CA ALA A 131 20.84 22.84 13.80
C ALA A 131 20.37 24.20 13.25
N SER A 132 19.07 24.46 13.24
CA SER A 132 18.51 25.75 12.81
C SER A 132 18.23 26.70 13.98
N ASP A 133 18.54 26.36 15.23
CA ASP A 133 18.38 27.27 16.37
C ASP A 133 19.41 28.43 16.31
N PRO A 134 18.97 29.70 16.27
CA PRO A 134 19.86 30.85 16.34
C PRO A 134 20.58 30.98 17.70
N GLY A 135 19.98 30.45 18.78
CA GLY A 135 20.57 30.48 20.12
C GLY A 135 21.94 29.81 20.18
N ARG A 136 22.16 28.76 19.37
CA ARG A 136 23.40 27.98 19.38
C ARG A 136 24.67 28.78 19.05
N PHE A 137 24.54 29.89 18.31
CA PHE A 137 25.69 30.73 17.97
C PHE A 137 26.29 31.43 19.21
N PHE A 138 25.51 31.53 20.29
CA PHE A 138 25.93 32.16 21.54
C PHE A 138 26.34 31.14 22.61
N GLU A 139 26.23 29.84 22.31
CA GLU A 139 26.67 28.77 23.22
C GLU A 139 28.20 28.70 23.30
N LYS A 140 28.72 28.52 24.51
CA LYS A 140 30.15 28.33 24.74
C LYS A 140 30.53 26.88 24.42
N GLY A 141 31.73 26.69 23.86
CA GLY A 141 32.29 25.36 23.57
C GLY A 141 32.07 24.93 22.11
N PHE A 142 32.04 23.62 21.87
CA PHE A 142 32.03 23.06 20.52
C PHE A 142 30.81 23.48 19.70
N GLN A 143 29.62 23.58 20.31
CA GLN A 143 28.35 23.85 19.60
C GLN A 143 28.32 25.22 18.90
N GLY A 144 28.94 26.26 19.49
CA GLY A 144 29.06 27.58 18.87
C GLY A 144 30.25 27.73 17.90
N SER A 145 31.07 26.70 17.73
CA SER A 145 32.33 26.78 16.97
C SER A 145 32.13 26.76 15.44
N SER A 146 33.14 27.21 14.69
CA SER A 146 33.21 27.00 13.23
C SER A 146 33.34 25.53 12.84
N GLU A 147 33.96 24.71 13.68
CA GLU A 147 34.14 23.28 13.46
C GLU A 147 32.81 22.51 13.51
N ALA A 148 31.96 22.80 14.51
CA ALA A 148 30.61 22.23 14.57
C ALA A 148 29.79 22.55 13.32
N ARG A 149 29.84 23.79 12.83
CA ARG A 149 29.15 24.20 11.59
C ARG A 149 29.67 23.47 10.35
N MET A 150 30.98 23.25 10.28
CA MET A 150 31.56 22.45 9.19
C MET A 150 31.06 21.00 9.24
N ASN A 151 30.96 20.42 10.44
CA ASN A 151 30.44 19.07 10.61
C ASN A 151 28.94 18.98 10.27
N GLU A 152 28.13 19.95 10.68
CA GLU A 152 26.74 20.04 10.25
C GLU A 152 26.61 20.09 8.72
N ALA A 153 27.42 20.89 8.04
CA ALA A 153 27.40 20.99 6.58
C ALA A 153 27.73 19.64 5.91
N LYS A 154 28.69 18.88 6.47
CA LYS A 154 29.01 17.52 6.01
C LYS A 154 27.82 16.57 6.21
N ILE A 155 27.14 16.64 7.35
CA ILE A 155 25.95 15.84 7.65
C ILE A 155 24.82 16.16 6.65
N ARG A 156 24.48 17.44 6.45
CA ARG A 156 23.48 17.87 5.46
C ARG A 156 23.81 17.39 4.06
N ALA A 157 25.08 17.49 3.65
CA ALA A 157 25.52 17.01 2.34
C ALA A 157 25.34 15.50 2.19
N LYS A 158 25.62 14.71 3.23
CA LYS A 158 25.38 13.27 3.24
C LYS A 158 23.89 12.93 3.16
N GLN A 159 23.07 13.51 4.03
CA GLN A 159 21.62 13.30 4.05
C GLN A 159 20.96 13.68 2.70
N ASN A 160 21.39 14.80 2.10
CA ASN A 160 20.93 15.20 0.77
C ASN A 160 21.31 14.18 -0.32
N LYS A 161 22.50 13.60 -0.26
CA LYS A 161 22.89 12.54 -1.21
C LYS A 161 22.05 11.28 -1.02
N ASP A 162 21.81 10.89 0.23
CA ASP A 162 21.03 9.69 0.56
C ASP A 162 19.56 9.83 0.12
N ILE A 163 18.93 10.97 0.39
CA ILE A 163 17.52 11.21 -0.01
C ILE A 163 17.37 11.26 -1.53
N VAL A 164 18.26 11.96 -2.25
CA VAL A 164 18.22 12.03 -3.71
C VAL A 164 18.41 10.64 -4.34
N ARG A 165 19.26 9.80 -3.74
CA ARG A 165 19.45 8.42 -4.21
C ARG A 165 18.17 7.59 -4.01
N LEU A 166 17.50 7.72 -2.87
CA LEU A 166 16.24 7.03 -2.60
C LEU A 166 15.13 7.50 -3.56
N GLU A 167 14.96 8.81 -3.70
CA GLU A 167 13.96 9.41 -4.59
C GLU A 167 14.12 8.97 -6.04
N LYS A 168 15.36 8.87 -6.54
CA LYS A 168 15.62 8.33 -7.88
C LYS A 168 15.11 6.89 -8.04
N LYS A 169 15.30 6.04 -7.03
CA LYS A 169 14.82 4.65 -7.05
C LYS A 169 13.29 4.59 -6.97
N ILE A 170 12.70 5.38 -6.07
CA ILE A 170 11.25 5.47 -5.90
C ILE A 170 10.59 5.96 -7.19
N CYS A 171 11.09 7.03 -7.81
CA CYS A 171 10.56 7.55 -9.07
C CYS A 171 10.55 6.50 -10.19
N LYS A 172 11.60 5.69 -10.30
CA LYS A 172 11.65 4.59 -11.28
C LYS A 172 10.57 3.55 -11.03
N LEU A 173 10.39 3.13 -9.78
CA LEU A 173 9.35 2.14 -9.43
C LEU A 173 7.93 2.72 -9.60
N ILE A 174 7.68 3.96 -9.18
CA ILE A 174 6.39 4.62 -9.40
C ILE A 174 6.09 4.71 -10.89
N GLN A 175 7.08 5.06 -11.71
CA GLN A 175 6.92 5.11 -13.16
C GLN A 175 6.61 3.73 -13.74
N TYR A 176 7.31 2.68 -13.31
CA TYR A 176 7.03 1.32 -13.71
C TYR A 176 5.61 0.89 -13.33
N ILE A 177 5.19 1.10 -12.07
CA ILE A 177 3.84 0.78 -11.60
C ILE A 177 2.77 1.51 -12.42
N LYS A 178 2.99 2.80 -12.71
CA LYS A 178 2.09 3.61 -13.53
C LYS A 178 1.98 3.11 -14.97
N GLN A 179 3.09 2.67 -15.56
CA GLN A 179 3.12 2.20 -16.95
C GLN A 179 2.60 0.78 -17.11
N ARG A 180 3.00 -0.12 -16.21
CA ARG A 180 2.71 -1.57 -16.27
C ARG A 180 1.32 -1.92 -15.76
N PHE A 181 0.86 -1.22 -14.72
CA PHE A 181 -0.38 -1.52 -14.02
C PHE A 181 -1.40 -0.38 -14.06
N HIS A 182 -1.04 0.80 -14.57
CA HIS A 182 -1.90 1.99 -14.55
C HIS A 182 -2.33 2.40 -13.13
N ASP A 183 -1.42 2.25 -12.18
CA ASP A 183 -1.62 2.60 -10.78
C ASP A 183 -0.90 3.90 -10.40
N HIS A 184 -1.45 4.55 -9.38
CA HIS A 184 -0.81 5.66 -8.68
C HIS A 184 -0.42 5.22 -7.28
N VAL A 185 0.79 5.58 -6.86
CA VAL A 185 1.30 5.23 -5.52
C VAL A 185 0.95 6.34 -4.55
N PHE A 186 0.35 5.96 -3.42
CA PHE A 186 -0.09 6.85 -2.35
C PHE A 186 0.59 6.49 -1.03
N TYR A 187 0.82 7.49 -0.18
CA TYR A 187 1.24 7.33 1.21
C TYR A 187 0.40 8.25 2.08
N LYS A 188 -0.28 7.72 3.10
CA LYS A 188 -1.29 8.46 3.89
C LYS A 188 -2.29 9.20 2.97
N ASP A 189 -2.76 8.51 1.93
CA ASP A 189 -3.68 9.04 0.91
C ASP A 189 -3.18 10.22 0.07
N VAL A 190 -1.90 10.61 0.19
CA VAL A 190 -1.29 11.64 -0.65
C VAL A 190 -0.51 10.98 -1.78
N ASN A 191 -0.67 11.50 -3.00
CA ASN A 191 0.09 11.03 -4.15
C ASN A 191 1.60 11.20 -3.90
N TYR A 192 2.33 10.09 -3.91
CA TYR A 192 3.72 10.11 -3.42
C TYR A 192 4.67 10.87 -4.35
N GLN A 193 4.41 10.85 -5.66
CA GLN A 193 5.22 11.60 -6.62
C GLN A 193 5.09 13.12 -6.40
N PHE A 194 3.90 13.59 -6.02
CA PHE A 194 3.68 14.98 -5.64
C PHE A 194 4.35 15.28 -4.29
N LYS A 195 4.07 14.45 -3.27
CA LYS A 195 4.62 14.58 -1.91
C LYS A 195 6.14 14.76 -1.91
N MET A 196 6.87 13.95 -2.70
CA MET A 196 8.34 14.05 -2.78
C MET A 196 8.84 15.45 -3.20
N LYS A 197 8.09 16.18 -4.03
CA LYS A 197 8.48 17.52 -4.50
C LYS A 197 8.28 18.60 -3.44
N THR A 198 7.30 18.42 -2.55
CA THR A 198 6.89 19.46 -1.60
C THR A 198 7.43 19.23 -0.19
N ASP A 199 7.64 17.97 0.21
CA ASP A 199 8.05 17.56 1.57
C ASP A 199 9.15 18.43 2.18
N ARG A 200 10.25 18.63 1.44
CA ARG A 200 11.40 19.38 1.97
C ARG A 200 11.08 20.85 2.18
N LEU A 201 10.33 21.46 1.26
CA LEU A 201 9.92 22.85 1.36
C LEU A 201 8.93 23.04 2.52
N GLU A 202 7.95 22.13 2.63
CA GLU A 202 6.97 22.13 3.71
C GLU A 202 7.64 21.95 5.08
N MET A 203 8.57 21.00 5.21
CA MET A 203 9.35 20.77 6.43
C MET A 203 10.10 22.03 6.89
N LEU A 204 10.82 22.69 5.98
CA LEU A 204 11.57 23.92 6.30
C LEU A 204 10.64 25.08 6.66
N ASN A 205 9.52 25.20 5.95
CA ASN A 205 8.50 26.22 6.26
C ASN A 205 7.90 25.98 7.64
N TRP A 206 7.62 24.74 8.01
CA TRP A 206 7.07 24.38 9.31
C TRP A 206 8.04 24.71 10.44
N LEU A 207 9.34 24.34 10.32
CA LEU A 207 10.38 24.68 11.30
C LEU A 207 10.53 26.18 11.50
N ARG A 208 10.35 26.98 10.44
CA ARG A 208 10.38 28.44 10.51
C ARG A 208 9.16 29.00 11.27
N ILE A 209 7.97 28.47 10.98
CA ILE A 209 6.73 28.92 11.64
C ILE A 209 6.76 28.58 13.13
N GLU A 210 7.14 27.34 13.48
CA GLU A 210 7.23 26.87 14.87
C GLU A 210 8.06 27.84 15.74
N LYS A 211 9.23 28.26 15.23
CA LYS A 211 10.10 29.21 15.91
C LYS A 211 9.48 30.60 16.08
N ASN A 212 8.82 31.10 15.03
CA ASN A 212 8.16 32.40 15.10
C ASN A 212 6.99 32.40 16.07
N THR A 213 6.28 31.27 16.23
CA THR A 213 5.20 31.16 17.22
C THR A 213 5.77 31.20 18.64
N ILE A 214 6.86 30.49 18.93
CA ILE A 214 7.51 30.49 20.26
C ILE A 214 8.03 31.88 20.64
N ILE A 215 8.58 32.65 19.69
CA ILE A 215 9.10 34.00 19.96
C ILE A 215 7.99 35.02 20.29
N ASN A 216 6.77 34.79 19.81
CA ASN A 216 5.63 35.69 19.98
C ASN A 216 4.64 35.25 21.08
N SER A 217 4.97 34.21 21.86
CA SER A 217 4.18 33.67 22.98
C SER A 217 4.78 34.12 24.31
#